data_AF-A0AAN8ZHE4-F1
#
_entry.id   AF-A0AAN8ZHE4-F1
#
_cell.length_a   1.000
_cell.length_b   1.000
_cell.length_c   1.000
_cell.angle_alpha   90.00
_cell.angle_beta   90.00
_cell.angle_gamma   90.00
#
_symmetry.space_group_name_H-M   'P 1'
#
loop_
_entity.id
_entity.type
_entity.pdbx_description
1 polymer ?
#
loop_
_entity_poly.entity_id
_entity_poly.type
_entity_poly.pdbx_seq_one_letter_code
_entity_poly.pdbx_strand_id
1 'polypeptide(L)'
;MRRAKRVTEPFDDQAKARLVGSYFSSGSEHAADDVVSPSLSDLVHGFLEEEDDDSGTTNDSPDVNSDSELHSSAFDPTDAIHELLNPTASDAYCHVLRSHVTKALESTNSYLRSNKPLLLRHIMSSLRYSDQNAAVCKTKWENSRAGQVSSGNYEFIDVVFLTSSGHQFRYIVELDFPTEFEIARPTSSYLKILNSLPRVFVGRAEELKRLVRFLCDAAKRSLKSRDLHLPPWRKNRYMQNKWFGPYKRTTSQIPSTSNSSSVSSVLFPVECRLIGFGNAVSDVKASGRLFPHAATRTR
;
A
#
# COMPACT_ATOMS: atom_id res chain seq x y z
N MET A 1 -37.82 51.62 3.88
CA MET A 1 -38.52 50.38 3.48
C MET A 1 -37.52 49.45 2.80
N ARG A 2 -37.20 48.29 3.40
CA ARG A 2 -36.29 47.28 2.82
C ARG A 2 -37.12 46.23 2.07
N ARG A 3 -36.89 46.06 0.77
CA ARG A 3 -37.58 45.08 -0.08
C ARG A 3 -36.91 43.71 0.06
N ALA A 4 -37.68 42.70 0.42
CA ALA A 4 -37.26 41.31 0.50
C ALA A 4 -36.88 40.75 -0.89
N LYS A 5 -35.86 39.90 -0.95
CA LYS A 5 -35.54 39.07 -2.13
C LYS A 5 -35.74 37.59 -1.76
N ARG A 6 -36.80 37.01 -2.33
CA ARG A 6 -37.20 35.61 -2.44
C ARG A 6 -38.03 35.61 -3.75
N VAL A 7 -37.95 34.70 -4.71
CA VAL A 7 -37.60 33.28 -4.77
C VAL A 7 -37.16 32.97 -6.21
N THR A 8 -36.27 31.98 -6.33
CA THR A 8 -36.10 30.98 -7.39
C THR A 8 -37.03 31.08 -8.62
N GLU A 9 -36.46 31.50 -9.75
CA GLU A 9 -37.04 31.28 -11.09
C GLU A 9 -36.90 29.78 -11.44
N PRO A 10 -37.98 29.06 -11.78
CA PRO A 10 -37.90 27.71 -12.32
C PRO A 10 -37.16 27.72 -13.67
N PHE A 11 -36.37 26.68 -13.94
CA PHE A 11 -35.72 26.53 -15.24
C PHE A 11 -36.76 26.48 -16.37
N ASP A 12 -36.52 27.29 -17.40
CA ASP A 12 -37.28 27.29 -18.64
C ASP A 12 -37.25 25.90 -19.30
N ASP A 13 -38.34 25.53 -19.98
CA ASP A 13 -38.57 24.22 -20.55
C ASP A 13 -37.54 23.89 -21.65
N GLN A 14 -36.96 24.91 -22.29
CA GLN A 14 -35.83 24.75 -23.20
C GLN A 14 -34.54 24.29 -22.48
N ALA A 15 -34.32 24.72 -21.23
CA ALA A 15 -33.20 24.26 -20.41
C ALA A 15 -33.43 22.84 -19.91
N LYS A 16 -34.67 22.47 -19.56
CA LYS A 16 -35.03 21.09 -19.20
C LYS A 16 -34.84 20.13 -20.38
N ALA A 17 -35.20 20.55 -21.60
CA ALA A 17 -35.05 19.72 -22.79
C ALA A 17 -33.59 19.40 -23.14
N ARG A 18 -32.62 20.26 -22.77
CA ARG A 18 -31.19 19.97 -22.94
C ARG A 18 -30.64 18.95 -21.96
N LEU A 19 -31.30 18.76 -20.82
CA LEU A 19 -30.92 17.73 -19.84
C LEU A 19 -31.40 16.33 -20.27
N VAL A 20 -32.45 16.27 -21.08
CA VAL A 20 -32.93 15.03 -21.73
C VAL A 20 -32.18 14.81 -23.05
N GLY A 21 -30.86 14.84 -22.97
CA GLY A 21 -29.98 14.49 -24.08
C GLY A 21 -29.84 12.97 -24.17
N SER A 22 -30.44 12.40 -25.21
CA SER A 22 -30.30 11.02 -25.65
C SER A 22 -28.83 10.55 -25.59
N TYR A 23 -28.58 9.62 -24.67
CA TYR A 23 -27.36 8.83 -24.57
C TYR A 23 -27.28 7.91 -25.79
N PHE A 24 -26.68 8.39 -26.88
CA PHE A 24 -26.21 7.49 -27.93
C PHE A 24 -24.98 6.76 -27.39
N SER A 25 -25.24 5.61 -26.76
CA SER A 25 -24.26 4.60 -26.44
C SER A 25 -23.70 4.04 -27.76
N SER A 26 -22.52 4.51 -28.14
CA SER A 26 -21.76 3.98 -29.28
C SER A 26 -21.17 2.64 -28.85
N GLY A 27 -21.63 1.57 -29.49
CA GLY A 27 -21.30 0.19 -29.13
C GLY A 27 -19.81 -0.16 -29.24
N SER A 28 -19.39 -1.06 -28.36
CA SER A 28 -18.25 -1.94 -28.56
C SER A 28 -18.71 -3.36 -28.23
N GLU A 29 -18.76 -4.18 -29.26
CA GLU A 29 -19.01 -5.62 -29.21
C GLU A 29 -17.74 -6.34 -28.76
N HIS A 30 -17.61 -6.68 -27.47
CA HIS A 30 -16.72 -7.75 -27.04
C HIS A 30 -17.43 -8.63 -26.03
N ALA A 31 -17.68 -9.86 -26.47
CA ALA A 31 -18.27 -10.92 -25.69
C ALA A 31 -17.34 -11.40 -24.55
N ALA A 32 -17.99 -11.81 -23.46
CA ALA A 32 -17.51 -12.67 -22.38
C ALA A 32 -16.39 -12.12 -21.47
N ASP A 33 -16.79 -11.35 -20.46
CA ASP A 33 -16.88 -11.86 -19.07
C ASP A 33 -17.71 -10.85 -18.26
N ASP A 34 -18.86 -11.30 -17.73
CA ASP A 34 -19.77 -10.50 -16.89
C ASP A 34 -19.09 -10.13 -15.57
N VAL A 35 -18.33 -9.04 -15.57
CA VAL A 35 -17.94 -8.34 -14.33
C VAL A 35 -18.87 -7.14 -14.20
N VAL A 36 -20.05 -7.38 -13.62
CA VAL A 36 -20.99 -6.31 -13.23
C VAL A 36 -20.26 -5.41 -12.24
N SER A 37 -19.73 -4.28 -12.73
CA SER A 37 -19.20 -3.24 -11.86
C SER A 37 -20.38 -2.60 -11.14
N PRO A 38 -20.43 -2.60 -9.80
CA PRO A 38 -21.55 -2.02 -9.07
C PRO A 38 -21.66 -0.54 -9.36
N SER A 39 -22.90 -0.04 -9.44
CA SER A 39 -23.15 1.37 -9.70
C SER A 39 -22.64 2.22 -8.53
N LEU A 40 -22.32 3.49 -8.79
CA LEU A 40 -21.94 4.43 -7.72
C LEU A 40 -23.04 4.54 -6.65
N SER A 41 -24.31 4.35 -7.03
CA SER A 41 -25.45 4.33 -6.11
C SER A 41 -25.35 3.18 -5.13
N ASP A 42 -25.03 1.97 -5.60
CA ASP A 42 -24.91 0.77 -4.75
C ASP A 42 -23.78 0.92 -3.73
N LEU A 43 -22.68 1.60 -4.12
CA LEU A 43 -21.56 1.89 -3.22
C LEU A 43 -21.94 2.87 -2.10
N VAL A 44 -22.76 3.88 -2.40
CA VAL A 44 -23.23 4.86 -1.42
C VAL A 44 -24.30 4.27 -0.51
N HIS A 45 -25.22 3.46 -1.05
CA HIS A 45 -26.26 2.81 -0.25
C HIS A 45 -25.67 1.77 0.72
N GLY A 46 -24.75 0.92 0.26
CA GLY A 46 -24.05 -0.01 1.15
C GLY A 46 -23.23 0.68 2.24
N PHE A 47 -22.83 1.95 2.05
CA PHE A 47 -22.19 2.74 3.10
C PHE A 47 -23.17 3.20 4.19
N LEU A 48 -24.37 3.63 3.81
CA LEU A 48 -25.38 4.19 4.71
C LEU A 48 -26.15 3.10 5.48
N GLU A 49 -26.23 1.89 4.94
CA GLU A 49 -27.00 0.77 5.54
C GLU A 49 -26.27 0.01 6.66
N GLU A 50 -24.96 0.23 6.85
CA GLU A 50 -24.14 -0.51 7.84
C GLU A 50 -24.15 0.10 9.27
N GLU A 51 -25.21 0.77 9.71
CA GLU A 51 -25.22 1.38 11.05
C GLU A 51 -25.33 0.39 12.23
N ASP A 52 -25.69 -0.90 12.06
CA ASP A 52 -26.01 -1.76 13.22
C ASP A 52 -25.33 -3.14 13.40
N ASP A 53 -24.64 -3.76 12.42
CA ASP A 53 -24.21 -5.17 12.58
C ASP A 53 -22.69 -5.43 12.50
N ASP A 54 -21.94 -5.02 13.53
CA ASP A 54 -20.66 -5.69 13.89
C ASP A 54 -20.74 -6.23 15.33
N SER A 55 -21.84 -6.89 15.67
CA SER A 55 -21.89 -7.81 16.81
C SER A 55 -21.32 -9.16 16.36
N GLY A 56 -20.00 -9.27 16.40
CA GLY A 56 -19.35 -10.58 16.41
C GLY A 56 -19.76 -11.34 17.67
N THR A 57 -20.69 -12.29 17.51
CA THR A 57 -21.10 -13.26 18.52
C THR A 57 -19.89 -14.00 19.11
N THR A 58 -19.57 -13.76 20.38
CA THR A 58 -19.08 -14.80 21.30
C THR A 58 -19.50 -14.50 22.74
N ASN A 59 -20.38 -15.36 23.24
CA ASN A 59 -20.56 -15.80 24.64
C ASN A 59 -21.03 -14.79 25.70
N ASP A 60 -22.33 -14.91 25.94
CA ASP A 60 -23.09 -14.79 27.19
C ASP A 60 -22.25 -14.70 28.49
N SER A 61 -22.38 -13.59 29.21
CA SER A 61 -22.16 -13.47 30.66
C SER A 61 -22.96 -12.28 31.18
N PRO A 62 -23.64 -12.40 32.33
CA PRO A 62 -24.73 -11.52 32.70
C PRO A 62 -24.24 -10.20 33.30
N ASP A 63 -25.03 -9.16 33.03
CA ASP A 63 -25.04 -7.88 33.72
C ASP A 63 -24.96 -8.04 35.25
N VAL A 64 -23.86 -7.55 35.83
CA VAL A 64 -23.78 -7.18 37.24
C VAL A 64 -23.35 -5.73 37.32
N ASN A 65 -24.37 -4.87 37.42
CA ASN A 65 -24.24 -3.49 37.82
C ASN A 65 -23.68 -3.46 39.25
N SER A 66 -22.41 -3.14 39.40
CA SER A 66 -21.75 -2.95 40.69
C SER A 66 -21.09 -1.59 40.69
N ASP A 67 -21.84 -0.59 41.18
CA ASP A 67 -21.33 0.72 41.55
C ASP A 67 -20.19 0.54 42.54
N SER A 68 -18.97 0.74 42.06
CA SER A 68 -17.78 0.88 42.89
C SER A 68 -17.02 2.06 42.34
N GLU A 69 -17.22 3.21 42.98
CA GLU A 69 -16.38 4.40 42.83
C GLU A 69 -14.94 4.07 43.25
N LEU A 70 -14.20 3.47 42.32
CA LEU A 70 -12.77 3.25 42.40
C LEU A 70 -12.11 4.27 41.49
N HIS A 71 -11.24 5.08 42.08
CA HIS A 71 -10.40 6.08 41.42
C HIS A 71 -10.04 5.67 39.99
N SER A 72 -10.69 6.31 39.01
CA SER A 72 -10.39 6.14 37.59
C SER A 72 -8.98 6.69 37.35
N SER A 73 -7.98 5.81 37.44
CA SER A 73 -6.76 5.98 36.66
C SER A 73 -7.22 6.10 35.21
N ALA A 74 -7.28 7.33 34.71
CA ALA A 74 -7.70 7.62 33.34
C ALA A 74 -6.90 6.70 32.41
N PHE A 75 -7.57 5.73 31.80
CA PHE A 75 -6.95 4.80 30.86
C PHE A 75 -6.35 5.65 29.73
N ASP A 76 -5.02 5.77 29.69
CA ASP A 76 -4.37 6.53 28.64
C ASP A 76 -4.37 5.65 27.38
N PRO A 77 -5.11 6.02 26.31
CA PRO A 77 -5.14 5.21 25.10
C PRO A 77 -3.77 5.06 24.43
N THR A 78 -2.75 5.85 24.82
CA THR A 78 -1.37 5.64 24.37
C THR A 78 -0.73 4.40 24.99
N ASP A 79 -1.13 3.97 26.18
CA ASP A 79 -0.56 2.79 26.84
C ASP A 79 -0.85 1.52 26.03
N ALA A 80 -2.07 1.40 25.50
CA ALA A 80 -2.45 0.31 24.59
C ALA A 80 -1.62 0.29 23.30
N ILE A 81 -1.22 1.46 22.78
CA ILE A 81 -0.36 1.55 21.59
C ILE A 81 1.06 1.15 21.94
N HIS A 82 1.58 1.60 23.08
CA HIS A 82 2.90 1.21 23.55
C HIS A 82 3.00 -0.30 23.77
N GLU A 83 1.97 -0.93 24.31
CA GLU A 83 1.88 -2.38 24.44
C GLU A 83 1.85 -3.09 23.07
N LEU A 84 1.05 -2.58 22.11
CA LEU A 84 0.93 -3.16 20.78
C LEU A 84 2.18 -2.97 19.91
N LEU A 85 2.94 -1.89 20.11
CA LEU A 85 4.19 -1.61 19.40
C LEU A 85 5.41 -2.30 20.04
N ASN A 86 5.30 -2.70 21.31
CA ASN A 86 6.31 -3.45 22.06
C ASN A 86 5.85 -4.87 22.45
N PRO A 87 5.28 -5.68 21.54
CA PRO A 87 4.68 -6.97 21.92
C PRO A 87 5.72 -7.98 22.43
N THR A 88 7.01 -7.75 22.16
CA THR A 88 8.14 -8.47 22.76
C THR A 88 9.38 -7.59 22.69
N ALA A 89 9.98 -7.24 23.82
CA ALA A 89 11.32 -6.64 23.91
C ALA A 89 12.45 -7.54 23.34
N SER A 90 12.11 -8.62 22.65
CA SER A 90 12.98 -9.72 22.20
C SER A 90 12.76 -10.07 20.72
N ASP A 91 12.39 -9.11 19.87
CA ASP A 91 12.52 -9.29 18.42
C ASP A 91 13.79 -8.61 17.92
N ALA A 92 14.92 -9.27 18.16
CA ALA A 92 16.23 -8.79 17.76
C ALA A 92 16.32 -8.53 16.25
N TYR A 93 15.62 -9.33 15.44
CA TYR A 93 15.63 -9.16 13.99
C TYR A 93 14.86 -7.90 13.57
N CYS A 94 13.70 -7.63 14.18
CA CYS A 94 12.96 -6.40 13.94
C CYS A 94 13.80 -5.14 14.22
N HIS A 95 14.62 -5.16 15.29
CA HIS A 95 15.54 -4.06 15.60
C HIS A 95 16.63 -3.87 14.52
N VAL A 96 17.23 -4.97 14.05
CA VAL A 96 18.20 -4.93 12.94
C VAL A 96 17.54 -4.41 11.66
N LEU A 97 16.34 -4.89 11.34
CA LEU A 97 15.61 -4.45 10.16
C LEU A 97 15.26 -2.96 10.23
N ARG A 98 14.83 -2.45 11.39
CA ARG A 98 14.60 -1.01 11.62
C ARG A 98 15.86 -0.19 11.36
N SER A 99 17.01 -0.65 11.83
CA SER A 99 18.30 0.02 11.58
C SER A 99 18.62 0.07 10.08
N HIS A 100 18.46 -1.03 9.36
CA HIS A 100 18.67 -1.06 7.90
C HIS A 100 17.70 -0.15 7.13
N VAL A 101 16.42 -0.14 7.50
CA VAL A 101 15.41 0.74 6.88
C VAL A 101 15.75 2.22 7.13
N THR A 102 16.14 2.56 8.37
CA THR A 102 16.53 3.94 8.75
C THR A 102 17.73 4.40 7.92
N LYS A 103 18.78 3.57 7.86
CA LYS A 103 19.99 3.87 7.08
C LYS A 103 19.69 4.06 5.59
N ALA A 104 18.80 3.25 5.02
CA ALA A 104 18.38 3.39 3.62
C ALA A 104 17.59 4.70 3.38
N LEU A 105 16.78 5.13 4.35
CA LEU A 105 16.01 6.37 4.26
C LEU A 105 16.90 7.61 4.38
N GLU A 106 17.98 7.52 5.17
CA GLU A 106 19.01 8.56 5.30
C GLU A 106 19.79 8.75 3.99
N SER A 107 20.08 7.68 3.25
CA SER A 107 20.76 7.75 1.94
C SER A 107 19.85 8.17 0.78
N THR A 108 18.56 8.39 1.03
CA THR A 108 17.58 8.76 0.01
C THR A 108 17.60 10.27 -0.25
N ASN A 109 17.75 10.67 -1.52
CA ASN A 109 17.67 12.08 -1.94
C ASN A 109 16.22 12.63 -1.95
N SER A 110 16.07 13.96 -2.08
CA SER A 110 14.77 14.63 -2.07
C SER A 110 13.83 14.17 -3.19
N TYR A 111 14.36 13.90 -4.38
CA TYR A 111 13.57 13.43 -5.53
C TYR A 111 12.90 12.09 -5.22
N LEU A 112 13.65 11.12 -4.70
CA LEU A 112 13.10 9.82 -4.32
C LEU A 112 12.04 9.96 -3.22
N ARG A 113 12.25 10.82 -2.23
CA ARG A 113 11.27 11.06 -1.15
C ARG A 113 9.92 11.58 -1.67
N SER A 114 9.92 12.32 -2.78
CA SER A 114 8.69 12.81 -3.41
C SER A 114 7.97 11.79 -4.30
N ASN A 115 8.59 10.65 -4.58
CA ASN A 115 8.06 9.62 -5.47
C ASN A 115 7.99 8.28 -4.75
N LYS A 116 6.84 7.97 -4.12
CA LYS A 116 6.62 6.76 -3.31
C LYS A 116 7.02 5.46 -4.05
N PRO A 117 6.62 5.21 -5.31
CA PRO A 117 7.05 4.01 -6.03
C PRO A 117 8.58 3.88 -6.23
N LEU A 118 9.29 4.99 -6.44
CA LEU A 118 10.75 4.99 -6.54
C LEU A 118 11.40 4.83 -5.16
N LEU A 119 10.85 5.47 -4.13
CA LEU A 119 11.29 5.32 -2.75
C LEU A 119 11.21 3.86 -2.31
N LEU A 120 10.07 3.20 -2.51
CA LEU A 120 9.88 1.79 -2.14
C LEU A 120 10.91 0.88 -2.83
N ARG A 121 11.18 1.11 -4.12
CA ARG A 121 12.23 0.37 -4.86
C ARG A 121 13.63 0.65 -4.33
N HIS A 122 13.95 1.88 -3.99
CA HIS A 122 15.25 2.26 -3.43
C HIS A 122 15.48 1.57 -2.07
N ILE A 123 14.52 1.68 -1.15
CA ILE A 123 14.60 1.04 0.17
C ILE A 123 14.68 -0.48 0.02
N MET A 124 13.83 -1.10 -0.81
CA MET A 124 13.91 -2.53 -1.10
C MET A 124 15.30 -2.94 -1.61
N SER A 125 15.87 -2.19 -2.55
CA SER A 125 17.20 -2.49 -3.11
C SER A 125 18.30 -2.37 -2.05
N SER A 126 18.23 -1.35 -1.19
CA SER A 126 19.19 -1.17 -0.09
C SER A 126 19.10 -2.29 0.96
N LEU A 127 17.90 -2.76 1.27
CA LEU A 127 17.70 -3.89 2.17
C LEU A 127 18.25 -5.18 1.56
N ARG A 128 18.03 -5.42 0.26
CA ARG A 128 18.58 -6.58 -0.45
C ARG A 128 20.11 -6.54 -0.54
N TYR A 129 20.71 -5.36 -0.68
CA TYR A 129 22.16 -5.19 -0.60
C TYR A 129 22.73 -5.56 0.79
N SER A 130 21.88 -5.52 1.83
CA SER A 130 22.20 -5.94 3.20
C SER A 130 21.72 -7.37 3.49
N ASP A 131 21.65 -8.23 2.46
CA ASP A 131 21.25 -9.64 2.49
C ASP A 131 19.86 -9.92 3.06
N GLN A 132 18.95 -8.94 3.05
CA GLN A 132 17.56 -9.13 3.45
C GLN A 132 16.72 -9.66 2.28
N ASN A 133 15.83 -10.63 2.54
CA ASN A 133 14.83 -11.06 1.57
C ASN A 133 13.68 -10.04 1.50
N ALA A 134 14.00 -8.82 1.06
CA ALA A 134 13.05 -7.73 0.88
C ALA A 134 12.41 -7.76 -0.51
N ALA A 135 11.16 -7.31 -0.60
CA ALA A 135 10.43 -7.13 -1.84
C ALA A 135 9.47 -5.95 -1.76
N VAL A 136 9.15 -5.36 -2.91
CA VAL A 136 7.99 -4.48 -3.05
C VAL A 136 6.76 -5.37 -3.26
N CYS A 137 5.76 -5.17 -2.42
CA CYS A 137 4.49 -5.86 -2.48
C CYS A 137 3.42 -4.91 -3.00
N LYS A 138 2.64 -5.38 -3.98
CA LYS A 138 1.49 -4.65 -4.52
C LYS A 138 0.22 -5.44 -4.28
N THR A 139 -0.62 -4.98 -3.38
CA THR A 139 -1.97 -5.52 -3.17
C THR A 139 -2.94 -4.92 -4.17
N LYS A 140 -3.92 -5.72 -4.60
CA LYS A 140 -5.08 -5.27 -5.35
C LYS A 140 -6.29 -6.07 -4.86
N TRP A 141 -7.37 -5.38 -4.51
CA TRP A 141 -8.63 -6.01 -4.14
C TRP A 141 -9.77 -5.34 -4.89
N GLU A 142 -10.75 -6.15 -5.29
CA GLU A 142 -11.92 -5.69 -6.01
C GLU A 142 -13.11 -5.57 -5.07
N ASN A 143 -14.16 -4.91 -5.54
CA ASN A 143 -15.37 -4.79 -4.74
C ASN A 143 -15.94 -6.18 -4.49
N SER A 144 -16.34 -6.44 -3.24
CA SER A 144 -17.08 -7.67 -2.95
C SER A 144 -18.47 -7.52 -3.55
N ARG A 145 -19.07 -8.60 -4.06
CA ARG A 145 -20.44 -8.57 -4.61
C ARG A 145 -21.50 -8.05 -3.61
N ALA A 146 -21.17 -8.06 -2.33
CA ALA A 146 -21.98 -7.50 -1.25
C ALA A 146 -21.69 -6.01 -0.93
N GLY A 147 -20.91 -5.29 -1.75
CA GLY A 147 -20.63 -3.85 -1.56
C GLY A 147 -19.75 -3.48 -0.35
N GLN A 148 -19.38 -4.47 0.48
CA GLN A 148 -18.82 -4.27 1.82
C GLN A 148 -17.39 -3.70 1.85
N VAL A 149 -16.66 -3.72 0.72
CA VAL A 149 -15.30 -3.17 0.63
C VAL A 149 -15.09 -2.50 -0.72
N SER A 150 -14.83 -1.20 -0.72
CA SER A 150 -14.43 -0.47 -1.93
C SER A 150 -13.14 -1.06 -2.51
N SER A 151 -13.07 -1.20 -3.84
CA SER A 151 -11.87 -1.65 -4.53
C SER A 151 -10.68 -0.75 -4.25
N GLY A 152 -9.48 -1.32 -4.25
CA GLY A 152 -8.27 -0.56 -4.00
C GLY A 152 -7.01 -1.30 -4.40
N ASN A 153 -5.91 -0.56 -4.35
CA ASN A 153 -4.56 -1.10 -4.51
C ASN A 153 -3.62 -0.37 -3.57
N TYR A 154 -2.55 -1.04 -3.18
CA TYR A 154 -1.56 -0.47 -2.27
C TYR A 154 -0.17 -1.05 -2.51
N GLU A 155 0.86 -0.25 -2.27
CA GLU A 155 2.26 -0.66 -2.41
C GLU A 155 3.01 -0.45 -1.09
N PHE A 156 3.72 -1.48 -0.65
CA PHE A 156 4.50 -1.51 0.60
C PHE A 156 5.73 -2.39 0.43
N ILE A 157 6.59 -2.45 1.44
CA ILE A 157 7.73 -3.38 1.47
C ILE A 157 7.44 -4.48 2.48
N ASP A 158 7.76 -5.72 2.11
CA ASP A 158 7.87 -6.80 3.08
C ASP A 158 9.29 -7.39 3.12
N VAL A 159 9.60 -8.04 4.23
CA VAL A 159 10.82 -8.83 4.41
C VAL A 159 10.44 -10.18 4.99
N VAL A 160 10.90 -11.24 4.33
CA VAL A 160 10.67 -12.62 4.79
C VAL A 160 11.93 -13.11 5.49
N PHE A 161 11.82 -13.41 6.78
CA PHE A 161 12.91 -13.92 7.58
C PHE A 161 12.67 -15.39 7.90
N LEU A 162 13.68 -16.24 7.67
CA LEU A 162 13.65 -17.66 8.00
C LEU A 162 14.61 -17.89 9.17
N THR A 163 14.12 -18.44 10.28
CA THR A 163 14.97 -18.83 11.39
C THR A 163 15.75 -20.09 11.08
N SER A 164 16.82 -20.34 11.82
CA SER A 164 17.58 -21.60 11.75
C SER A 164 16.72 -22.84 12.08
N SER A 165 15.62 -22.66 12.80
CA SER A 165 14.65 -23.72 13.10
C SER A 165 13.58 -23.93 12.01
N GLY A 166 13.66 -23.18 10.91
CA GLY A 166 12.71 -23.29 9.79
C GLY A 166 11.41 -22.49 9.96
N HIS A 167 11.26 -21.70 11.03
CA HIS A 167 10.10 -20.81 11.17
C HIS A 167 10.27 -19.58 10.29
N GLN A 168 9.22 -19.27 9.53
CA GLN A 168 9.20 -18.12 8.66
C GLN A 168 8.39 -16.98 9.29
N PHE A 169 8.97 -15.79 9.34
CA PHE A 169 8.32 -14.56 9.78
C PHE A 169 8.23 -13.57 8.63
N ARG A 170 7.08 -12.89 8.51
CA ARG A 170 6.88 -11.81 7.53
C ARG A 170 6.85 -10.48 8.26
N TYR A 171 7.80 -9.62 7.94
CA TYR A 171 7.86 -8.25 8.42
C TYR A 171 7.30 -7.32 7.37
N ILE A 172 6.53 -6.32 7.80
CA ILE A 172 5.98 -5.26 6.96
C ILE A 172 6.71 -3.97 7.29
N VAL A 173 7.07 -3.23 6.25
CA VAL A 173 7.71 -1.91 6.35
C VAL A 173 6.78 -0.88 5.69
N GLU A 174 6.24 0.02 6.50
CA GLU A 174 5.45 1.18 6.06
C GLU A 174 6.24 2.46 6.34
N LEU A 175 6.45 3.27 5.30
CA LEU A 175 7.37 4.41 5.38
C LEU A 175 6.72 5.69 5.90
N ASP A 176 5.38 5.75 5.92
CA ASP A 176 4.63 6.89 6.45
C ASP A 176 3.38 6.45 7.20
N PHE A 177 3.57 5.70 8.27
CA PHE A 177 2.50 4.95 8.93
C PHE A 177 1.37 5.83 9.52
N PRO A 178 1.63 6.98 10.19
CA PRO A 178 0.57 7.80 10.77
C PRO A 178 -0.41 8.36 9.73
N THR A 179 0.08 8.73 8.53
CA THR A 179 -0.74 9.28 7.45
C THR A 179 -1.82 8.31 6.99
N GLU A 180 -1.54 7.00 7.08
CA GLU A 180 -2.49 5.94 6.78
C GLU A 180 -3.66 5.89 7.76
N PHE A 181 -3.65 6.68 8.86
CA PHE A 181 -4.68 6.75 9.90
C PHE A 181 -5.25 8.17 10.14
N GLU A 182 -4.82 9.18 9.41
CA GLU A 182 -5.38 10.53 9.54
C GLU A 182 -6.88 10.64 9.20
N ILE A 183 -7.67 11.30 10.03
CA ILE A 183 -9.11 11.51 9.80
C ILE A 183 -9.46 13.00 9.84
N ALA A 184 -10.59 13.37 9.25
CA ALA A 184 -11.12 14.72 9.38
C ALA A 184 -11.61 14.97 10.82
N ARG A 185 -11.30 16.15 11.36
CA ARG A 185 -11.75 16.62 12.69
C ARG A 185 -11.48 15.61 13.82
N PRO A 186 -10.23 15.15 13.99
CA PRO A 186 -9.90 14.19 15.03
C PRO A 186 -10.16 14.79 16.43
N THR A 187 -10.54 13.94 17.37
CA THR A 187 -10.56 14.31 18.79
C THR A 187 -9.13 14.50 19.32
N SER A 188 -8.97 15.22 20.43
CA SER A 188 -7.67 15.37 21.09
C SER A 188 -7.09 14.01 21.52
N SER A 189 -7.94 13.10 21.99
CA SER A 189 -7.57 11.73 22.33
C SER A 189 -7.04 10.97 21.11
N TYR A 190 -7.72 11.05 19.96
CA TYR A 190 -7.25 10.43 18.73
C TYR A 190 -5.95 11.04 18.19
N LEU A 191 -5.77 12.35 18.33
CA LEU A 191 -4.51 12.99 17.97
C LEU A 191 -3.34 12.50 18.83
N LYS A 192 -3.53 12.28 20.13
CA LYS A 192 -2.50 11.69 20.99
C LYS A 192 -2.11 10.29 20.50
N ILE A 193 -3.10 9.47 20.15
CA ILE A 193 -2.90 8.15 19.54
C ILE A 193 -2.06 8.23 18.26
N LEU A 194 -2.41 9.13 17.32
CA LEU A 194 -1.66 9.29 16.07
C LEU A 194 -0.23 9.77 16.32
N ASN A 195 -0.04 10.70 17.26
CA ASN A 195 1.27 11.27 17.58
C ASN A 195 2.20 10.27 18.30
N SER A 196 1.67 9.23 18.93
CA SER A 196 2.47 8.16 19.53
C SER A 196 2.90 7.07 18.53
N LEU A 197 2.40 7.11 17.29
CA LEU A 197 2.78 6.12 16.27
C LEU A 197 4.19 6.38 15.74
N PRO A 198 4.95 5.32 15.40
CA PRO A 198 6.22 5.47 14.73
C PRO A 198 5.97 5.99 13.31
N ARG A 199 6.78 6.98 12.88
CA ARG A 199 6.69 7.50 11.51
C ARG A 199 6.90 6.41 10.46
N VAL A 200 7.92 5.58 10.68
CA VAL A 200 8.18 4.37 9.89
C VAL A 200 7.81 3.17 10.74
N PHE A 201 6.80 2.41 10.30
CA PHE A 201 6.47 1.15 10.95
C PHE A 201 7.34 0.04 10.36
N VAL A 202 7.95 -0.74 11.24
CA VAL A 202 8.60 -2.01 10.92
C VAL A 202 8.17 -2.99 12.00
N GLY A 203 7.55 -4.10 11.62
CA GLY A 203 7.04 -5.08 12.57
C GLY A 203 6.46 -6.30 11.87
N ARG A 204 6.09 -7.32 12.64
CA ARG A 204 5.53 -8.55 12.09
C ARG A 204 4.11 -8.30 11.55
N ALA A 205 3.72 -9.10 10.57
CA ALA A 205 2.39 -9.04 9.96
C ALA A 205 1.26 -9.11 11.00
N GLU A 206 1.41 -9.95 12.01
CA GLU A 206 0.42 -10.18 13.08
C GLU A 206 0.29 -8.97 14.02
N GLU A 207 1.39 -8.25 14.24
CA GLU A 207 1.44 -7.04 15.06
C GLU A 207 0.73 -5.89 14.33
N LEU A 208 1.06 -5.71 13.05
CA LEU A 208 0.38 -4.74 12.20
C LEU A 208 -1.12 -5.01 12.13
N LYS A 209 -1.53 -6.28 11.99
CA LYS A 209 -2.95 -6.67 11.95
C LYS A 209 -3.72 -6.25 13.20
N ARG A 210 -3.12 -6.40 14.39
CA ARG A 210 -3.70 -5.96 15.67
C ARG A 210 -3.74 -4.43 15.76
N LEU A 211 -2.65 -3.77 15.40
CA LEU A 211 -2.54 -2.32 15.44
C LEU A 211 -3.53 -1.63 14.49
N VAL A 212 -3.70 -2.15 13.27
CA VAL A 212 -4.69 -1.65 12.30
C VAL A 212 -6.10 -1.74 12.86
N ARG A 213 -6.45 -2.83 13.56
CA ARG A 213 -7.76 -2.97 14.22
C ARG A 213 -7.98 -1.89 15.27
N PHE A 214 -7.03 -1.80 16.21
CA PHE A 214 -7.08 -0.79 17.26
C PHE A 214 -7.23 0.63 16.71
N LEU A 215 -6.44 1.00 15.69
CA LEU A 215 -6.46 2.34 15.11
C LEU A 215 -7.76 2.64 14.35
N CYS A 216 -8.36 1.65 13.68
CA CYS A 216 -9.66 1.80 13.03
C CYS A 216 -10.77 2.01 14.07
N ASP A 217 -10.74 1.29 15.19
CA ASP A 217 -11.74 1.43 16.26
C ASP A 217 -11.61 2.79 16.98
N ALA A 218 -10.37 3.24 17.19
CA ALA A 218 -10.09 4.57 17.70
C ALA A 218 -10.58 5.67 16.73
N ALA A 219 -10.39 5.49 15.42
CA ALA A 219 -10.91 6.40 14.41
C ALA A 219 -12.44 6.44 14.40
N LYS A 220 -13.09 5.27 14.48
CA LYS A 220 -14.56 5.13 14.56
C LYS A 220 -15.12 5.90 15.75
N ARG A 221 -14.53 5.72 16.94
CA ARG A 221 -14.92 6.45 18.16
C ARG A 221 -14.75 7.96 18.02
N SER A 222 -13.62 8.39 17.45
CA SER A 222 -13.34 9.81 17.24
C SER A 222 -14.37 10.46 16.29
N LEU A 223 -14.66 9.83 15.16
CA LEU A 223 -15.63 10.36 14.19
C LEU A 223 -17.06 10.34 14.74
N LYS A 224 -17.46 9.24 15.41
CA LYS A 224 -18.77 9.11 16.03
C LYS A 224 -19.02 10.21 17.08
N SER A 225 -18.02 10.56 17.88
CA SER A 225 -18.12 11.67 18.86
C SER A 225 -18.29 13.06 18.25
N ARG A 226 -18.14 13.17 16.92
CA ARG A 226 -18.29 14.40 16.13
C ARG A 226 -19.45 14.32 15.15
N ASP A 227 -20.34 13.35 15.31
CA ASP A 227 -21.45 13.06 14.39
C ASP A 227 -21.00 12.87 12.94
N LEU A 228 -19.84 12.20 12.76
CA LEU A 228 -19.29 11.84 11.47
C LEU A 228 -19.24 10.32 11.30
N HIS A 229 -19.58 9.84 10.10
CA HIS A 229 -19.45 8.44 9.73
C HIS A 229 -18.01 8.05 9.39
N LEU A 230 -17.62 6.81 9.71
CA LEU A 230 -16.32 6.26 9.34
C LEU A 230 -16.30 5.91 7.85
N PRO A 231 -15.53 6.60 6.99
CA PRO A 231 -15.58 6.36 5.55
C PRO A 231 -15.09 4.95 5.19
N PRO A 232 -15.52 4.37 4.04
CA PRO A 232 -15.22 2.98 3.67
C PRO A 232 -13.73 2.64 3.72
N TRP A 233 -12.87 3.55 3.26
CA TRP A 233 -11.42 3.37 3.23
C TRP A 233 -10.74 3.42 4.61
N ARG A 234 -11.48 3.77 5.66
CA ARG A 234 -11.02 3.77 7.06
C ARG A 234 -11.60 2.61 7.86
N LYS A 235 -12.51 1.81 7.27
CA LYS A 235 -13.01 0.58 7.89
C LYS A 235 -11.88 -0.45 8.01
N ASN A 236 -11.93 -1.28 9.06
CA ASN A 236 -10.88 -2.24 9.34
C ASN A 236 -10.58 -3.16 8.16
N ARG A 237 -11.61 -3.72 7.52
CA ARG A 237 -11.44 -4.63 6.39
C ARG A 237 -10.70 -4.00 5.21
N TYR A 238 -11.03 -2.75 4.86
CA TYR A 238 -10.31 -2.02 3.81
C TYR A 238 -8.86 -1.80 4.20
N MET A 239 -8.60 -1.33 5.42
CA MET A 239 -7.24 -1.06 5.90
C MET A 239 -6.40 -2.35 5.95
N GLN A 240 -6.94 -3.47 6.42
CA GLN A 240 -6.28 -4.76 6.42
C GLN A 240 -5.88 -5.20 4.99
N ASN A 241 -6.75 -5.00 4.00
CA ASN A 241 -6.48 -5.38 2.60
C ASN A 241 -5.25 -4.68 2.01
N LYS A 242 -4.88 -3.48 2.51
CA LYS A 242 -3.68 -2.76 2.06
C LYS A 242 -2.41 -3.61 2.21
N TRP A 243 -2.27 -4.33 3.32
CA TRP A 243 -1.07 -5.13 3.62
C TRP A 243 -1.30 -6.65 3.52
N PHE A 244 -2.54 -7.11 3.63
CA PHE A 244 -2.89 -8.54 3.74
C PHE A 244 -3.82 -9.05 2.63
N GLY A 245 -4.26 -8.20 1.71
CA GLY A 245 -5.01 -8.62 0.54
C GLY A 245 -4.16 -9.45 -0.43
N PRO A 246 -4.76 -10.01 -1.51
CA PRO A 246 -4.02 -10.65 -2.59
C PRO A 246 -2.96 -9.70 -3.16
N TYR A 247 -1.73 -10.18 -3.31
CA TYR A 247 -0.60 -9.31 -3.69
C TYR A 247 0.38 -9.98 -4.64
N LYS A 248 1.04 -9.14 -5.45
CA LYS A 248 2.25 -9.50 -6.20
C LYS A 248 3.48 -9.05 -5.43
N ARG A 249 4.47 -9.93 -5.32
CA ARG A 249 5.74 -9.68 -4.63
C ARG A 249 6.87 -9.57 -5.65
N THR A 250 7.55 -8.44 -5.70
CA THR A 250 8.61 -8.16 -6.70
C THR A 250 9.94 -7.87 -6.02
N THR A 251 10.97 -8.65 -6.38
CA THR A 251 12.34 -8.52 -5.88
C THR A 251 13.29 -7.90 -6.91
N SER A 252 12.85 -7.74 -8.16
CA SER A 252 13.63 -7.17 -9.25
C SER A 252 13.86 -5.67 -9.06
N GLN A 253 15.09 -5.22 -9.28
CA GLN A 253 15.48 -3.82 -9.18
C GLN A 253 14.94 -2.97 -10.34
N ILE A 254 14.68 -3.58 -11.50
CA ILE A 254 14.15 -2.91 -12.69
C ILE A 254 12.65 -3.25 -12.80
N PRO A 255 11.77 -2.26 -13.03
CA PRO A 255 10.38 -2.56 -13.35
C PRO A 255 10.33 -3.34 -14.66
N SER A 256 9.93 -4.60 -14.59
CA SER A 256 9.51 -5.33 -15.78
C SER A 256 8.25 -4.65 -16.32
N THR A 257 8.38 -3.93 -17.42
CA THR A 257 7.25 -3.60 -18.30
C THR A 257 6.79 -4.90 -18.95
N SER A 258 6.11 -5.76 -18.19
CA SER A 258 5.54 -6.99 -18.69
C SER A 258 4.15 -6.73 -19.25
N ASN A 259 4.08 -6.33 -20.52
CA ASN A 259 3.08 -6.91 -21.42
C ASN A 259 3.71 -8.19 -21.96
N SER A 260 3.54 -9.30 -21.24
CA SER A 260 3.98 -10.62 -21.68
C SER A 260 2.77 -11.48 -22.02
N SER A 261 2.33 -11.41 -23.26
CA SER A 261 1.75 -12.56 -23.95
C SER A 261 2.82 -13.65 -23.94
N SER A 262 2.45 -14.84 -23.50
CA SER A 262 3.31 -16.02 -23.53
C SER A 262 3.77 -16.31 -24.96
N VAL A 263 5.07 -16.21 -25.21
CA VAL A 263 5.69 -16.80 -26.40
C VAL A 263 6.76 -17.76 -25.91
N SER A 264 6.58 -19.05 -26.21
CA SER A 264 7.55 -20.11 -25.94
C SER A 264 8.94 -19.71 -26.43
N SER A 265 9.90 -19.68 -25.52
CA SER A 265 11.31 -19.50 -25.82
C SER A 265 11.87 -20.78 -26.44
N VAL A 266 11.79 -20.88 -27.76
CA VAL A 266 12.79 -21.61 -28.55
C VAL A 266 14.14 -20.90 -28.39
N LEU A 267 15.16 -21.64 -27.97
CA LEU A 267 16.54 -21.14 -27.89
C LEU A 267 17.00 -20.68 -29.28
N PHE A 268 17.19 -19.38 -29.45
CA PHE A 268 18.08 -18.86 -30.48
C PHE A 268 19.31 -18.26 -29.78
N PRO A 269 20.54 -18.64 -30.16
CA PRO A 269 21.74 -18.03 -29.61
C PRO A 269 21.80 -16.58 -30.09
N VAL A 270 21.69 -15.63 -29.16
CA VAL A 270 21.90 -14.21 -29.45
C VAL A 270 23.39 -13.92 -29.28
N GLU A 271 24.09 -13.75 -30.39
CA GLU A 271 25.46 -13.26 -30.41
C GLU A 271 25.44 -11.73 -30.30
N CYS A 272 25.79 -11.21 -29.12
CA CYS A 272 25.98 -9.78 -28.92
C CYS A 272 27.30 -9.35 -29.57
N ARG A 273 27.23 -8.85 -30.81
CA ARG A 273 28.39 -8.25 -31.49
C ARG A 273 28.65 -6.86 -30.92
N LEU A 274 29.78 -6.68 -30.26
CA LEU A 274 30.24 -5.38 -29.77
C LEU A 274 30.54 -4.46 -30.96
N ILE A 275 29.69 -3.46 -31.21
CA ILE A 275 29.94 -2.43 -32.22
C ILE A 275 30.82 -1.36 -31.56
N GLY A 276 32.12 -1.44 -31.79
CA GLY A 276 33.05 -0.37 -31.48
C GLY A 276 32.86 0.78 -32.46
N PHE A 277 32.64 2.00 -31.96
CA PHE A 277 32.75 3.21 -32.78
C PHE A 277 34.23 3.48 -33.06
N GLY A 278 34.73 2.94 -34.17
CA GLY A 278 36.01 3.34 -34.75
C GLY A 278 35.79 4.43 -35.79
N ASN A 279 36.04 5.69 -35.44
CA ASN A 279 36.25 6.73 -36.44
C ASN A 279 37.73 6.77 -36.83
N ALA A 280 38.00 6.41 -38.08
CA ALA A 280 39.23 6.70 -38.81
C ALA A 280 39.35 8.24 -39.01
N VAL A 281 40.47 8.90 -39.31
CA VAL A 281 41.63 8.65 -40.19
C VAL A 281 42.70 9.69 -39.79
N SER A 282 44.00 9.36 -39.88
CA SER A 282 45.05 10.18 -40.53
C SER A 282 46.36 9.39 -40.62
N ASP A 283 46.80 9.17 -41.86
CA ASP A 283 48.07 8.57 -42.28
C ASP A 283 49.30 9.19 -41.60
N VAL A 284 50.24 8.34 -41.15
CA VAL A 284 51.68 8.56 -41.39
C VAL A 284 52.40 7.21 -41.54
N LYS A 285 53.10 7.06 -42.67
CA LYS A 285 54.09 6.04 -43.02
C LYS A 285 55.04 5.69 -41.86
N ALA A 286 55.28 4.39 -41.65
CA ALA A 286 56.62 3.89 -41.35
C ALA A 286 56.75 2.40 -41.68
N SER A 287 57.72 2.11 -42.56
CA SER A 287 58.19 0.79 -42.98
C SER A 287 58.66 -0.09 -41.81
N GLY A 288 58.46 -1.40 -41.89
CA GLY A 288 59.10 -2.34 -40.95
C GLY A 288 58.78 -3.82 -41.13
N ARG A 289 59.35 -4.43 -42.17
CA ARG A 289 59.84 -5.83 -42.33
C ARG A 289 59.15 -7.02 -41.61
N LEU A 290 58.83 -8.03 -42.45
CA LEU A 290 58.94 -9.50 -42.31
C LEU A 290 59.31 -10.09 -40.93
N PHE A 291 58.61 -11.12 -40.45
CA PHE A 291 58.80 -12.56 -40.76
C PHE A 291 57.69 -13.43 -40.14
N PRO A 292 57.40 -14.63 -40.69
CA PRO A 292 56.45 -15.61 -40.15
C PRO A 292 57.16 -16.76 -39.39
N HIS A 293 56.51 -17.32 -38.36
CA HIS A 293 56.70 -18.71 -37.88
C HIS A 293 55.57 -18.99 -36.88
N ALA A 294 54.60 -19.88 -37.14
CA ALA A 294 54.63 -21.35 -37.17
C ALA A 294 54.06 -21.97 -35.89
N ALA A 295 53.27 -23.02 -36.10
CA ALA A 295 52.44 -23.76 -35.15
C ALA A 295 53.22 -24.54 -34.08
N THR A 296 52.50 -25.05 -33.06
CA THR A 296 52.40 -26.45 -32.53
C THR A 296 51.80 -26.38 -31.11
N ARG A 297 50.55 -26.78 -30.81
CA ARG A 297 49.97 -28.11 -30.51
C ARG A 297 50.51 -28.82 -29.23
N THR A 298 49.59 -29.06 -28.27
CA THR A 298 49.54 -30.08 -27.17
C THR A 298 50.65 -30.03 -26.09
N ARG A 299 50.37 -30.29 -24.81
CA ARG A 299 49.47 -31.27 -24.18
C ARG A 299 48.90 -30.74 -22.87
#